data_AF-A0A1Q9P377-F1
#
_entry.id   AF-A0A1Q9P377-F1
#
_cell.length_a   1.000
_cell.length_b   1.000
_cell.length_c   1.000
_cell.angle_alpha   90.00
_cell.angle_beta   90.00
_cell.angle_gamma   90.00
#
_symmetry.space_group_name_H-M   'P 1'
#
loop_
_entity.id
_entity.type
_entity.pdbx_description
1 polymer ?
#
loop_
_entity_poly.entity_id
_entity_poly.type
_entity_poly.pdbx_seq_one_letter_code
_entity_poly.pdbx_strand_id
1 'polypeptide(L)'
;MVTKFENLPFNPNNLHKYISFKLFITNQVGLSLPHYKYAIINQGIISVIINFFINGVVTWFFFRNDDEIQLFGIKSISVDIIQANFYFTFYTCFFITRAVYGDVSRKKIEPIHKNLKFLKKYPSGYFFGSIILGIFVSLLFTPIIIGSMMLIKLESFSLKEFIIFKSLWGAMMAAIWAPIFTLIALSEAKNINEPPKSIWQVIRSIIRKISPN
;
A
#
# COMPACT_ATOMS: atom_id res chain seq x y z
N MET A 1 -18.51 -6.12 24.35
CA MET A 1 -17.48 -5.44 25.17
C MET A 1 -16.90 -4.29 24.38
N VAL A 2 -17.63 -3.17 24.34
CA VAL A 2 -17.23 -1.91 23.74
C VAL A 2 -17.47 -0.89 24.85
N THR A 3 -16.45 -0.58 25.64
CA THR A 3 -16.39 0.56 26.59
C THR A 3 -15.15 0.38 27.48
N LYS A 4 -13.99 0.90 27.06
CA LYS A 4 -12.90 1.32 27.99
C LYS A 4 -11.72 2.08 27.36
N PHE A 5 -11.93 2.87 26.32
CA PHE A 5 -10.88 3.76 25.77
C PHE A 5 -11.16 5.26 25.96
N GLU A 6 -12.24 5.66 26.63
CA GLU A 6 -12.62 7.09 26.77
C GLU A 6 -11.96 7.84 27.94
N ASN A 7 -11.16 7.20 28.81
CA ASN A 7 -10.61 7.85 30.00
C ASN A 7 -9.09 7.62 30.17
N LEU A 8 -8.30 7.82 29.11
CA LEU A 8 -6.87 8.05 29.31
C LEU A 8 -6.67 9.54 29.64
N PRO A 9 -6.08 9.90 30.79
CA PRO A 9 -5.88 11.29 31.16
C PRO A 9 -5.00 11.97 30.11
N PHE A 10 -5.49 13.10 29.59
CA PHE A 10 -4.74 13.96 28.69
C PHE A 10 -3.44 14.39 29.38
N ASN A 11 -2.32 13.77 29.00
CA ASN A 11 -1.01 14.10 29.54
C ASN A 11 -0.33 15.13 28.61
N PRO A 12 -0.25 16.43 29.01
CA PRO A 12 0.33 17.49 28.17
C PRO A 12 1.81 17.25 27.82
N ASN A 13 2.52 16.39 28.56
CA ASN A 13 3.92 16.06 28.26
C ASN A 13 4.06 15.11 27.04
N ASN A 14 3.03 14.34 26.71
CA ASN A 14 2.99 13.53 25.48
C ASN A 14 2.49 14.33 24.27
N LEU A 15 1.77 15.44 24.53
CA LEU A 15 1.33 16.37 23.50
C LEU A 15 2.53 17.02 22.80
N HIS A 16 3.57 17.37 23.55
CA HIS A 16 4.82 17.88 22.99
C HIS A 16 5.53 16.87 22.08
N LYS A 17 5.53 15.57 22.41
CA LYS A 17 6.11 14.53 21.52
C LYS A 17 5.30 14.33 20.24
N TYR A 18 3.97 14.32 20.34
CA TYR A 18 3.09 14.24 19.17
C TYR A 18 3.18 15.49 18.29
N ILE A 19 3.19 16.67 18.90
CA ILE A 19 3.35 17.96 18.22
C ILE A 19 4.75 18.08 17.62
N SER A 20 5.80 17.64 18.30
CA SER A 20 7.19 17.66 17.79
C SER A 20 7.42 16.65 16.67
N PHE A 21 6.84 15.44 16.73
CA PHE A 21 6.91 14.49 15.60
C PHE A 21 6.11 14.99 14.39
N LYS A 22 4.92 15.56 14.63
CA LYS A 22 4.09 16.20 13.61
C LYS A 22 4.79 17.42 13.01
N LEU A 23 5.39 18.29 13.81
CA LEU A 23 6.20 19.43 13.38
C LEU A 23 7.48 19.00 12.68
N PHE A 24 8.12 17.90 13.08
CA PHE A 24 9.32 17.39 12.41
C PHE A 24 9.01 16.91 10.99
N ILE A 25 7.92 16.17 10.80
CA ILE A 25 7.43 15.76 9.48
C ILE A 25 6.96 16.98 8.67
N THR A 26 6.23 17.91 9.28
CA THR A 26 5.71 19.12 8.61
C THR A 26 6.84 20.07 8.19
N ASN A 27 7.85 20.33 9.04
CA ASN A 27 8.93 21.27 8.76
C ASN A 27 9.99 20.72 7.80
N GLN A 28 10.33 19.43 7.88
CA GLN A 28 11.31 18.84 6.94
C GLN A 28 10.70 18.66 5.54
N VAL A 29 9.42 18.27 5.44
CA VAL A 29 8.81 17.80 4.20
C VAL A 29 7.90 18.87 3.54
N GLY A 30 7.56 19.95 4.24
CA GLY A 30 6.66 21.00 3.70
C GLY A 30 5.22 20.52 3.52
N LEU A 31 4.82 19.48 4.27
CA LEU A 31 3.47 18.93 4.19
C LEU A 31 2.47 19.82 4.92
N SER A 32 1.53 20.40 4.17
CA SER A 32 0.35 21.03 4.73
C SER A 32 -0.53 19.99 5.44
N LEU A 33 -1.31 20.42 6.44
CA LEU A 33 -2.25 19.57 7.16
C LEU A 33 -3.24 18.83 6.22
N PRO A 34 -3.73 19.42 5.12
CA PRO A 34 -4.49 18.71 4.09
C PRO A 34 -3.76 17.52 3.46
N HIS A 35 -2.48 17.64 3.10
CA HIS A 35 -1.70 16.53 2.52
C HIS A 35 -1.57 15.37 3.51
N TYR A 36 -1.32 15.67 4.79
CA TYR A 36 -1.21 14.66 5.83
C TYR A 36 -2.54 13.92 6.05
N LYS A 37 -3.65 14.65 6.19
CA LYS A 37 -4.98 14.05 6.36
C LYS A 37 -5.35 13.18 5.16
N TYR A 38 -5.09 13.66 3.95
CA TYR A 38 -5.39 12.91 2.74
C TYR A 38 -4.55 11.60 2.65
N ALA A 39 -3.25 11.66 2.93
CA ALA A 39 -2.39 10.49 2.89
C ALA A 39 -2.73 9.44 3.96
N ILE A 40 -2.96 9.87 5.20
CA ILE A 40 -3.17 8.95 6.33
C ILE A 40 -4.63 8.48 6.41
N ILE A 41 -5.59 9.40 6.31
CA ILE A 41 -7.00 9.09 6.54
C ILE A 41 -7.64 8.54 5.26
N ASN A 42 -7.56 9.30 4.16
CA ASN A 42 -8.29 8.93 2.95
C ASN A 42 -7.65 7.74 2.24
N GLN A 43 -6.32 7.72 2.14
CA GLN A 43 -5.61 6.65 1.44
C GLN A 43 -5.16 5.54 2.39
N GLY A 44 -4.62 5.88 3.56
CA GLY A 44 -4.14 4.91 4.55
C GLY A 44 -5.25 4.03 5.15
N ILE A 45 -6.19 4.62 5.89
CA ILE A 45 -7.21 3.84 6.62
C ILE A 45 -8.08 2.99 5.69
N ILE A 46 -8.54 3.57 4.58
CA ILE A 46 -9.34 2.84 3.59
C ILE A 46 -8.54 1.66 3.02
N SER A 47 -7.27 1.89 2.67
CA SER A 47 -6.39 0.82 2.16
C SER A 47 -6.18 -0.28 3.20
N VAL A 48 -6.00 0.06 4.48
CA VAL A 48 -5.84 -0.93 5.57
C VAL A 48 -7.06 -1.84 5.67
N ILE A 49 -8.26 -1.26 5.73
CA ILE A 49 -9.51 -2.01 5.86
C ILE A 49 -9.72 -2.92 4.65
N ILE A 50 -9.61 -2.36 3.44
CA ILE A 50 -9.80 -3.11 2.20
C ILE A 50 -8.79 -4.25 2.10
N ASN A 51 -7.51 -3.99 2.40
CA ASN A 51 -6.47 -5.00 2.29
C ASN A 51 -6.59 -6.09 3.36
N PHE A 52 -7.06 -5.78 4.56
CA PHE A 52 -7.37 -6.80 5.56
C PHE A 52 -8.37 -7.82 5.00
N PHE A 53 -9.52 -7.33 4.51
CA PHE A 53 -10.59 -8.20 4.04
C PHE A 53 -10.26 -8.92 2.73
N ILE A 54 -9.70 -8.22 1.73
CA ILE A 54 -9.35 -8.83 0.44
C ILE A 54 -8.33 -9.95 0.65
N ASN A 55 -7.28 -9.72 1.45
CA ASN A 55 -6.27 -10.75 1.68
C ASN A 55 -6.86 -11.98 2.38
N GLY A 56 -7.72 -11.79 3.38
CA GLY A 56 -8.40 -12.89 4.05
C GLY A 56 -9.32 -13.69 3.11
N VAL A 57 -10.15 -13.01 2.32
CA VAL A 57 -11.09 -13.64 1.38
C VAL A 57 -10.34 -14.37 0.26
N VAL A 58 -9.29 -13.77 -0.29
CA VAL A 58 -8.45 -14.40 -1.32
C VAL A 58 -7.79 -15.65 -0.75
N THR A 59 -7.18 -15.58 0.44
CA THR A 59 -6.60 -16.77 1.08
C THR A 59 -7.64 -17.86 1.29
N TRP A 60 -8.80 -17.53 1.84
CA TRP A 60 -9.88 -18.50 2.01
C TRP A 60 -10.25 -19.14 0.67
N PHE A 61 -10.46 -18.34 -0.38
CA PHE A 61 -10.87 -18.86 -1.68
C PHE A 61 -9.86 -19.85 -2.27
N PHE A 62 -8.56 -19.55 -2.19
CA PHE A 62 -7.51 -20.41 -2.75
C PHE A 62 -7.24 -21.66 -1.91
N PHE A 63 -7.33 -21.56 -0.58
CA PHE A 63 -6.89 -22.62 0.33
C PHE A 63 -8.03 -23.32 1.10
N ARG A 64 -9.31 -23.00 0.84
CA ARG A 64 -10.47 -23.60 1.54
C ARG A 64 -10.59 -25.12 1.47
N ASN A 65 -9.91 -25.75 0.52
CA ASN A 65 -9.94 -27.21 0.33
C ASN A 65 -8.67 -27.90 0.87
N ASP A 66 -7.75 -27.16 1.49
CA ASP A 66 -6.52 -27.70 2.05
C ASP A 66 -6.65 -27.73 3.58
N ASP A 67 -6.43 -28.90 4.18
CA ASP A 67 -6.48 -29.06 5.64
C ASP A 67 -5.29 -28.34 6.31
N GLU A 68 -4.11 -28.47 5.70
CA GLU A 68 -2.90 -27.78 6.08
C GLU A 68 -2.19 -27.20 4.87
N ILE A 69 -1.64 -26.00 5.05
CA ILE A 69 -0.93 -25.26 4.01
C ILE A 69 0.55 -25.30 4.37
N GLN A 70 1.31 -26.05 3.59
CA GLN A 70 2.75 -26.24 3.81
C GLN A 70 3.54 -24.96 3.51
N LEU A 71 4.67 -24.76 4.20
CA LEU A 71 5.56 -23.61 4.01
C LEU A 71 6.13 -23.59 2.60
N PHE A 72 6.56 -24.76 2.11
CA PHE A 72 7.10 -24.97 0.76
C PHE A 72 6.22 -25.94 -0.04
N GLY A 73 6.28 -25.84 -1.36
CA GLY A 73 5.47 -26.64 -2.29
C GLY A 73 4.88 -25.79 -3.41
N ILE A 74 4.17 -26.42 -4.34
CA ILE A 74 3.55 -25.74 -5.50
C ILE A 74 2.42 -24.80 -5.05
N LYS A 75 1.57 -25.29 -4.12
CA LYS A 75 0.48 -24.53 -3.50
C LYS A 75 0.83 -24.30 -2.03
N SER A 76 1.71 -23.35 -1.77
CA SER A 76 2.36 -23.16 -0.46
C SER A 76 2.32 -21.72 0.05
N ILE A 77 2.60 -21.56 1.35
CA ILE A 77 2.71 -20.25 2.02
C ILE A 77 3.77 -19.38 1.34
N SER A 78 4.94 -19.93 1.02
CA SER A 78 6.03 -19.19 0.39
C SER A 78 5.65 -18.60 -0.98
N VAL A 79 5.02 -19.41 -1.84
CA VAL A 79 4.54 -18.97 -3.16
C VAL A 79 3.46 -17.89 -3.02
N ASP A 80 2.52 -18.07 -2.09
CA ASP A 80 1.47 -17.08 -1.83
C ASP A 80 2.05 -15.76 -1.29
N ILE A 81 3.02 -15.79 -0.37
CA ILE A 81 3.67 -14.57 0.15
C ILE A 81 4.41 -13.81 -0.96
N ILE A 82 5.14 -14.51 -1.83
CA ILE A 82 5.84 -13.88 -2.97
C ILE A 82 4.85 -13.14 -3.86
N GLN A 83 3.78 -13.84 -4.25
CA GLN A 83 2.73 -13.31 -5.12
C GLN A 83 2.00 -12.15 -4.42
N ALA A 84 1.61 -12.34 -3.17
CA ALA A 84 0.92 -11.33 -2.38
C ALA A 84 1.77 -10.07 -2.27
N ASN A 85 3.04 -10.16 -1.84
CA ASN A 85 3.92 -8.99 -1.71
C ASN A 85 4.08 -8.23 -3.02
N PHE A 86 4.23 -8.94 -4.14
CA PHE A 86 4.34 -8.31 -5.46
C PHE A 86 3.03 -7.64 -5.87
N TYR A 87 1.93 -8.41 -5.97
CA TYR A 87 0.65 -7.94 -6.46
C TYR A 87 0.05 -6.87 -5.56
N PHE A 88 0.13 -7.05 -4.25
CA PHE A 88 -0.31 -6.04 -3.28
C PHE A 88 0.38 -4.70 -3.53
N THR A 89 1.70 -4.71 -3.60
CA THR A 89 2.49 -3.48 -3.76
C THR A 89 2.22 -2.84 -5.10
N PHE A 90 2.18 -3.66 -6.16
CA PHE A 90 1.86 -3.22 -7.51
C PHE A 90 0.49 -2.55 -7.57
N TYR A 91 -0.57 -3.24 -7.14
CA TYR A 91 -1.94 -2.70 -7.22
C TYR A 91 -2.13 -1.50 -6.30
N THR A 92 -1.60 -1.54 -5.07
CA THR A 92 -1.72 -0.43 -4.13
C THR A 92 -1.02 0.81 -4.69
N CYS A 93 0.20 0.68 -5.20
CA CYS A 93 0.91 1.79 -5.83
C CYS A 93 0.15 2.31 -7.07
N PHE A 94 -0.31 1.39 -7.93
CA PHE A 94 -0.99 1.72 -9.17
C PHE A 94 -2.29 2.50 -8.92
N PHE A 95 -3.16 1.97 -8.05
CA PHE A 95 -4.46 2.57 -7.77
C PHE A 95 -4.34 3.87 -6.96
N ILE A 96 -3.46 3.93 -5.95
CA ILE A 96 -3.26 5.15 -5.17
C ILE A 96 -2.70 6.26 -6.06
N THR A 97 -1.65 5.97 -6.84
CA THR A 97 -1.04 6.98 -7.72
C THR A 97 -2.06 7.52 -8.72
N ARG A 98 -2.84 6.63 -9.32
CA ARG A 98 -3.94 7.00 -10.23
C ARG A 98 -5.01 7.84 -9.53
N ALA A 99 -5.42 7.47 -8.32
CA ALA A 99 -6.42 8.21 -7.53
C ALA A 99 -5.92 9.62 -7.19
N VAL A 100 -4.67 9.74 -6.75
CA VAL A 100 -4.00 11.01 -6.44
C VAL A 100 -3.95 11.90 -7.69
N TYR A 101 -3.54 11.39 -8.85
CA TYR A 101 -3.52 12.18 -10.08
C TYR A 101 -4.92 12.65 -10.48
N GLY A 102 -5.92 11.80 -10.30
CA GLY A 102 -7.33 12.17 -10.50
C GLY A 102 -7.82 13.25 -9.54
N ASP A 103 -7.37 13.24 -8.29
CA ASP A 103 -7.78 14.23 -7.28
C ASP A 103 -7.03 15.56 -7.43
N VAL A 104 -5.76 15.54 -7.83
CA VAL A 104 -4.99 16.76 -8.18
C VAL A 104 -5.55 17.43 -9.44
N SER A 105 -5.82 16.66 -10.51
CA SER A 105 -6.43 17.21 -11.74
C SER A 105 -7.81 17.82 -11.51
N ARG A 106 -8.56 17.31 -10.52
CA ARG A 106 -9.86 17.85 -10.09
C ARG A 106 -9.74 18.97 -9.04
N LYS A 107 -8.53 19.45 -8.74
CA LYS A 107 -8.24 20.49 -7.72
C LYS A 107 -8.79 20.16 -6.33
N LYS A 108 -8.95 18.86 -6.00
CA LYS A 108 -9.35 18.43 -4.65
C LYS A 108 -8.19 18.50 -3.67
N ILE A 109 -6.97 18.40 -4.18
CA ILE A 109 -5.74 18.52 -3.41
C ILE A 109 -4.63 19.10 -4.28
N GLU A 110 -3.81 19.98 -3.70
CA GLU A 110 -2.68 20.58 -4.39
C GLU A 110 -1.49 19.59 -4.46
N PRO A 111 -0.65 19.66 -5.50
CA PRO A 111 0.56 18.87 -5.56
C PRO A 111 1.61 19.38 -4.55
N ILE A 112 2.52 18.50 -4.15
CA ILE A 112 3.65 18.88 -3.29
C ILE A 112 4.75 19.50 -4.18
N HIS A 113 4.94 20.81 -4.08
CA HIS A 113 5.96 21.52 -4.85
C HIS A 113 7.39 21.37 -4.27
N LYS A 114 7.52 21.04 -2.99
CA LYS A 114 8.83 20.87 -2.34
C LYS A 114 9.48 19.57 -2.81
N ASN A 115 10.69 19.65 -3.34
CA ASN A 115 11.45 18.48 -3.79
C ASN A 115 11.83 17.58 -2.61
N LEU A 116 11.16 16.44 -2.50
CA LEU A 116 11.52 15.41 -1.54
C LEU A 116 12.77 14.69 -2.04
N LYS A 117 13.91 14.90 -1.38
CA LYS A 117 15.22 14.39 -1.83
C LYS A 117 15.23 12.86 -2.01
N PHE A 118 14.51 12.13 -1.16
CA PHE A 118 14.37 10.68 -1.24
C PHE A 118 13.53 10.20 -2.45
N LEU A 119 12.76 11.10 -3.07
CA LEU A 119 11.89 10.80 -4.22
C LEU A 119 12.51 11.12 -5.58
N LYS A 120 13.68 11.76 -5.61
CA LYS A 120 14.35 12.10 -6.88
C LYS A 120 14.77 10.89 -7.72
N LYS A 121 14.89 9.72 -7.10
CA LYS A 121 15.30 8.47 -7.75
C LYS A 121 14.12 7.54 -8.08
N TYR A 122 12.89 7.97 -7.77
CA TYR A 122 11.72 7.15 -8.04
C TYR A 122 11.44 7.09 -9.56
N PRO A 123 11.26 5.90 -10.15
CA PRO A 123 10.94 5.75 -11.56
C PRO A 123 9.56 6.35 -11.84
N SER A 124 9.54 7.45 -12.61
CA SER A 124 8.33 8.22 -12.86
C SER A 124 7.25 7.40 -13.59
N GLY A 125 6.01 7.51 -13.12
CA GLY A 125 4.84 6.95 -13.78
C GLY A 125 4.24 5.75 -13.04
N TYR A 126 2.91 5.75 -12.94
CA TYR A 126 2.14 4.84 -12.09
C TYR A 126 2.31 3.36 -12.46
N PHE A 127 2.61 3.00 -13.71
CA PHE A 127 2.76 1.59 -14.11
C PHE A 127 4.17 1.06 -13.81
N PHE A 128 5.21 1.69 -14.37
CA PHE A 128 6.60 1.28 -14.16
C PHE A 128 7.05 1.45 -12.71
N GLY A 129 6.63 2.53 -12.05
CA GLY A 129 6.86 2.74 -10.63
C GLY A 129 6.27 1.62 -9.76
N SER A 130 5.06 1.16 -10.08
CA SER A 130 4.41 0.06 -9.38
C SER A 130 5.11 -1.28 -9.58
N ILE A 131 5.63 -1.56 -10.79
CA ILE A 131 6.38 -2.80 -11.06
C ILE A 131 7.68 -2.82 -10.26
N ILE A 132 8.48 -1.75 -10.36
CA ILE A 132 9.79 -1.68 -9.70
C ILE A 132 9.64 -1.76 -8.19
N LEU A 133 8.66 -1.05 -7.61
CA LEU A 133 8.35 -1.18 -6.20
C LEU A 133 7.85 -2.57 -5.83
N GLY A 134 6.98 -3.17 -6.64
CA GLY A 134 6.46 -4.51 -6.39
C GLY A 134 7.57 -5.55 -6.31
N ILE A 135 8.53 -5.48 -7.24
CA ILE A 135 9.73 -6.33 -7.22
C ILE A 135 10.56 -6.03 -5.98
N PHE A 136 10.86 -4.76 -5.71
CA PHE A 136 11.69 -4.37 -4.57
C PHE A 136 11.10 -4.83 -3.23
N VAL A 137 9.81 -4.59 -3.00
CA VAL A 137 9.12 -4.99 -1.77
C VAL A 137 9.06 -6.51 -1.66
N SER A 138 8.77 -7.22 -2.75
CA SER A 138 8.76 -8.69 -2.74
C SER A 138 10.15 -9.26 -2.43
N LEU A 139 11.21 -8.76 -3.06
CA LEU A 139 12.58 -9.20 -2.80
C LEU A 139 13.06 -8.87 -1.39
N LEU A 140 12.60 -7.76 -0.80
CA LEU A 140 13.01 -7.37 0.54
C LEU A 140 12.24 -8.13 1.62
N PHE A 141 10.91 -8.18 1.54
CA PHE A 141 10.07 -8.68 2.63
C PHE A 141 9.85 -10.17 2.59
N THR A 142 9.78 -10.78 1.40
CA THR A 142 9.62 -12.24 1.30
C THR A 142 10.69 -13.02 2.06
N PRO A 143 12.00 -12.79 1.88
CA PRO A 143 13.02 -13.56 2.60
C PRO A 143 12.98 -13.29 4.11
N ILE A 144 12.59 -12.08 4.53
CA ILE A 144 12.42 -11.76 5.95
C ILE A 144 11.29 -12.60 6.56
N ILE A 145 10.14 -12.67 5.90
CA ILE A 145 8.96 -13.39 6.40
C ILE A 145 9.23 -14.89 6.40
N ILE A 146 9.64 -15.45 5.25
CA ILE A 146 9.92 -16.89 5.12
C ILE A 146 11.07 -17.27 6.06
N GLY A 147 12.14 -16.48 6.09
CA GLY A 147 13.27 -16.70 7.00
C GLY A 147 12.84 -16.68 8.46
N SER A 148 11.95 -15.77 8.86
CA SER A 148 11.39 -15.74 10.21
C SER A 148 10.58 -17.00 10.52
N MET A 149 9.76 -17.48 9.59
CA MET A 149 9.01 -18.74 9.73
C MET A 149 9.94 -19.95 9.87
N MET A 150 11.02 -19.99 9.09
CA MET A 150 12.03 -21.05 9.18
C MET A 150 12.76 -21.03 10.54
N LEU A 151 13.10 -19.84 11.06
CA LEU A 151 13.76 -19.71 12.36
C LEU A 151 12.92 -20.23 13.52
N ILE A 152 11.59 -20.07 13.46
CA ILE A 152 10.66 -20.62 14.45
C ILE A 152 10.22 -22.06 14.14
N LYS A 153 10.79 -22.70 13.11
CA LYS A 153 10.45 -24.05 12.64
C LYS A 153 8.96 -24.22 12.32
N LEU A 154 8.33 -23.18 11.76
CA LEU A 154 6.96 -23.28 11.27
C LEU A 154 6.96 -24.03 9.93
N GLU A 155 6.34 -25.20 9.89
CA GLU A 155 6.29 -26.04 8.68
C GLU A 155 4.98 -25.90 7.91
N SER A 156 3.87 -25.65 8.60
CA SER A 156 2.56 -25.47 8.00
C SER A 156 1.70 -24.46 8.78
N PHE A 157 0.63 -23.99 8.15
CA PHE A 157 -0.47 -23.30 8.80
C PHE A 157 -1.77 -24.07 8.59
N SER A 158 -2.64 -24.08 9.60
CA SER A 158 -4.06 -24.31 9.34
C SER A 158 -4.64 -23.16 8.52
N LEU A 159 -5.73 -23.41 7.78
CA LEU A 159 -6.40 -22.39 6.99
C LEU A 159 -6.76 -21.12 7.81
N LYS A 160 -7.22 -21.29 9.04
CA LYS A 160 -7.64 -20.17 9.91
C LYS A 160 -6.44 -19.30 10.29
N GLU A 161 -5.34 -19.91 10.69
CA GLU A 161 -4.11 -19.20 11.05
C GLU A 161 -3.56 -18.45 9.84
N PHE A 162 -3.58 -19.09 8.67
CA PHE A 162 -3.09 -18.45 7.45
C PHE A 162 -3.97 -17.28 7.02
N ILE A 163 -5.30 -17.37 7.12
CA ILE A 163 -6.21 -16.25 6.86
C ILE A 163 -5.90 -15.07 7.79
N ILE A 164 -5.74 -15.31 9.09
CA ILE A 164 -5.44 -14.25 10.07
C ILE A 164 -4.09 -13.61 9.74
N PHE A 165 -3.05 -14.43 9.52
CA PHE A 165 -1.72 -13.97 9.16
C PHE A 165 -1.77 -13.09 7.90
N LYS A 166 -2.39 -13.56 6.82
CA LYS A 166 -2.44 -12.88 5.52
C LYS A 166 -3.26 -11.58 5.60
N SER A 167 -4.34 -11.57 6.37
CA SER A 167 -5.18 -10.37 6.59
C SER A 167 -4.42 -9.30 7.36
N LEU A 168 -3.75 -9.67 8.47
CA LEU A 168 -2.95 -8.75 9.26
C LEU A 168 -1.73 -8.24 8.49
N TRP A 169 -1.07 -9.12 7.73
CA TRP A 169 0.04 -8.75 6.87
C TRP A 169 -0.39 -7.72 5.82
N GLY A 170 -1.48 -7.98 5.10
CA GLY A 170 -2.04 -7.04 4.11
C GLY A 170 -2.41 -5.69 4.72
N ALA A 171 -3.02 -5.69 5.91
CA ALA A 171 -3.34 -4.48 6.64
C ALA A 171 -2.09 -3.68 7.04
N MET A 172 -1.07 -4.36 7.57
CA MET A 172 0.19 -3.72 7.97
C MET A 172 0.92 -3.13 6.76
N MET A 173 0.99 -3.87 5.66
CA MET A 173 1.60 -3.40 4.42
C MET A 173 0.85 -2.20 3.85
N ALA A 174 -0.49 -2.18 3.91
CA ALA A 174 -1.29 -1.03 3.51
C ALA A 174 -1.03 0.20 4.39
N ALA A 175 -0.93 0.02 5.71
CA ALA A 175 -0.66 1.10 6.65
C ALA A 175 0.70 1.77 6.37
N ILE A 176 1.70 0.99 5.98
CA ILE A 176 3.05 1.48 5.68
C ILE A 176 3.10 2.11 4.29
N TRP A 177 2.66 1.38 3.26
CA TRP A 177 2.92 1.74 1.87
C TRP A 177 1.93 2.74 1.29
N ALA A 178 0.65 2.71 1.70
CA ALA A 178 -0.35 3.61 1.13
C ALA A 178 -0.04 5.10 1.35
N PRO A 179 0.37 5.53 2.56
CA PRO A 179 0.81 6.92 2.77
C PRO A 179 2.04 7.26 1.94
N ILE A 180 3.04 6.36 1.87
CA ILE A 180 4.27 6.59 1.12
C ILE A 180 3.95 6.79 -0.37
N PHE A 181 3.15 5.92 -0.96
CA PHE A 181 2.74 6.04 -2.37
C PHE A 181 1.91 7.28 -2.63
N THR A 182 1.08 7.70 -1.66
CA THR A 182 0.34 8.95 -1.76
C THR A 182 1.28 10.15 -1.82
N LEU A 183 2.31 10.20 -0.97
CA LEU A 183 3.29 11.29 -0.98
C LEU A 183 4.13 11.31 -2.25
N ILE A 184 4.50 10.13 -2.75
CA ILE A 184 5.17 9.97 -4.04
C ILE A 184 4.32 10.58 -5.14
N ALA A 185 3.08 10.10 -5.26
CA ALA A 185 2.17 10.57 -6.28
C ALA A 185 1.88 12.08 -6.18
N LEU A 186 1.71 12.63 -4.98
CA LEU A 186 1.51 14.08 -4.80
C LEU A 186 2.74 14.89 -5.23
N SER A 187 3.95 14.37 -5.03
CA SER A 187 5.19 15.01 -5.48
C SER A 187 5.40 14.90 -6.98
N GLU A 188 4.91 13.84 -7.62
CA GLU A 188 4.98 13.65 -9.08
C GLU A 188 3.91 14.45 -9.82
N ALA A 189 2.74 14.64 -9.19
CA ALA A 189 1.59 15.30 -9.78
C ALA A 189 1.85 16.74 -10.23
N LYS A 190 2.89 17.40 -9.71
CA LYS A 190 3.33 18.73 -10.17
C LYS A 190 3.75 18.79 -11.64
N ASN A 191 4.17 17.66 -12.21
CA ASN A 191 4.65 17.54 -13.58
C ASN A 191 3.55 17.04 -14.54
N ILE A 192 2.32 16.87 -14.06
CA ILE A 192 1.23 16.27 -14.81
C ILE A 192 0.34 17.37 -15.39
N ASN A 193 0.46 17.57 -16.69
CA ASN A 193 -0.38 18.52 -17.43
C ASN A 193 -1.76 17.93 -17.78
N GLU A 194 -1.90 16.60 -17.81
CA GLU A 194 -3.15 15.91 -18.14
C GLU A 194 -3.40 14.69 -17.24
N PRO A 195 -4.64 14.45 -16.78
CA PRO A 195 -4.95 13.29 -15.94
C PRO A 195 -4.60 11.98 -16.65
N PRO A 196 -4.18 10.93 -15.92
CA PRO A 196 -3.94 9.62 -16.52
C PRO A 196 -5.22 9.13 -17.21
N LYS A 197 -5.07 8.71 -18.48
CA LYS A 197 -6.17 8.20 -19.30
C LYS A 197 -6.97 7.15 -18.51
N SER A 198 -8.29 7.17 -18.68
CA SER A 198 -9.15 6.16 -18.05
C SER A 198 -8.72 4.76 -18.49
N ILE A 199 -8.83 3.73 -17.65
CA ILE A 199 -8.52 2.34 -18.06
C ILE A 199 -9.27 2.00 -19.36
N TRP A 200 -10.52 2.46 -19.47
CA TRP A 200 -11.32 2.38 -20.68
C TRP A 200 -10.70 3.11 -21.88
N GLN A 201 -10.13 4.31 -21.71
CA GLN A 201 -9.43 5.01 -22.79
C GLN A 201 -8.15 4.29 -23.23
N VAL A 202 -7.41 3.70 -22.30
CA VAL A 202 -6.21 2.90 -22.62
C VAL A 202 -6.62 1.64 -23.38
N ILE A 203 -7.56 0.87 -22.85
CA ILE A 203 -8.10 -0.34 -23.50
C ILE A 203 -8.65 0.02 -24.89
N ARG A 204 -9.44 1.10 -25.01
CA ARG A 204 -9.99 1.57 -26.29
C ARG A 204 -8.88 1.98 -27.28
N SER A 205 -7.79 2.58 -26.81
CA SER A 205 -6.66 2.94 -27.66
C SER A 205 -5.88 1.72 -28.15
N ILE A 206 -5.74 0.68 -27.32
CA ILE A 206 -5.13 -0.59 -27.69
C ILE A 206 -6.02 -1.32 -28.70
N ILE A 207 -7.32 -1.42 -28.43
CA ILE A 207 -8.30 -2.02 -29.34
C ILE A 207 -8.29 -1.30 -30.70
N ARG A 208 -8.29 0.04 -30.73
CA ARG A 208 -8.18 0.81 -31.99
C ARG A 208 -6.87 0.57 -32.73
N LYS A 209 -5.77 0.30 -32.03
CA LYS A 209 -4.47 0.03 -32.64
C LYS A 209 -4.37 -1.40 -33.21
N ILE A 210 -5.11 -2.34 -32.63
CA ILE A 210 -5.18 -3.75 -33.05
C ILE A 210 -6.25 -3.97 -34.13
N SER A 211 -7.31 -3.15 -34.13
CA SER A 211 -8.35 -3.12 -35.16
C SER A 211 -8.28 -1.79 -35.94
N PRO A 212 -7.21 -1.56 -36.75
CA PRO A 212 -7.23 -0.47 -37.70
C PRO A 212 -8.28 -0.81 -38.76
N ASN A 213 -9.43 -0.13 -38.68
CA ASN A 213 -10.28 0.00 -39.86
C ASN A 213 -9.54 0.84 -40.91
#